data_AF-A0A351BI98-F1
#
_entry.id   AF-A0A351BI98-F1
#
_cell.length_a   1.000
_cell.length_b   1.000
_cell.length_c   1.000
_cell.angle_alpha   90.00
_cell.angle_beta   90.00
_cell.angle_gamma   90.00
#
_symmetry.space_group_name_H-M   'P 1'
#
loop_
_entity.id
_entity.type
_entity.pdbx_description
1 polymer ?
#
loop_
_entity_poly.entity_id
_entity_poly.type
_entity_poly.pdbx_seq_one_letter_code
_entity_poly.pdbx_strand_id
1 'polypeptide(L)'
;MSKERATIGTNGVALPVLPPERDARVWARLVRVMFYTPGFLALLLIKTGEPSGFGISVELLMLSSIAAIVGGLFIGAQSADEGSDHSSRIGTWSGALILELLSVVPILCAIPSLFHELANSRLLHAMAPGAVNVSLGASELIPAVAILPFMLYQLAGFGTLHFVVSRPVNWAINLGIVALIVAATVANRQAAFDLEKTFASLLVIAMLVTVFHGVLRLRQMQTLYDSYCPAKP
;
A
#
# COMPACT_ATOMS: atom_id res chain seq x y z
N MET A 1 31.72 -8.47 5.98
CA MET A 1 31.14 -9.79 6.29
C MET A 1 30.51 -10.34 5.02
N SER A 2 30.74 -11.61 4.68
CA SER A 2 30.15 -12.25 3.49
C SER A 2 28.65 -11.93 3.43
N LYS A 3 28.24 -11.25 2.34
CA LYS A 3 26.90 -10.68 2.15
C LYS A 3 25.86 -11.72 1.76
N GLU A 4 26.27 -12.95 1.47
CA GLU A 4 25.37 -14.01 1.08
C GLU A 4 24.78 -14.71 2.30
N ARG A 5 23.45 -14.71 2.35
CA ARG A 5 22.68 -15.51 3.28
C ARG A 5 22.81 -16.98 2.91
N ALA A 6 22.86 -17.85 3.92
CA ALA A 6 22.88 -19.28 3.69
C ALA A 6 21.59 -19.71 2.99
N THR A 7 21.71 -20.55 1.97
CA THR A 7 20.58 -21.09 1.21
C THR A 7 20.18 -22.49 1.67
N ILE A 8 21.09 -23.19 2.37
CA ILE A 8 20.89 -24.54 2.91
C ILE A 8 21.11 -24.50 4.41
N GLY A 9 20.18 -25.07 5.17
CA GLY A 9 20.23 -25.13 6.61
C GLY A 9 21.14 -26.25 7.13
N THR A 10 21.39 -26.23 8.44
CA THR A 10 22.13 -27.29 9.15
C THR A 10 21.49 -28.68 9.03
N ASN A 11 20.19 -28.72 8.72
CA ASN A 11 19.42 -29.93 8.45
C ASN A 11 19.51 -30.42 6.98
N GLY A 12 20.28 -29.75 6.13
CA GLY A 12 20.41 -30.09 4.70
C GLY A 12 19.22 -29.68 3.83
N VAL A 13 18.23 -28.97 4.39
CA VAL A 13 17.04 -28.49 3.66
C VAL A 13 17.23 -27.04 3.23
N ALA A 14 16.61 -26.63 2.11
CA ALA A 14 16.62 -25.25 1.64
C ALA A 14 15.98 -24.30 2.68
N LEU A 15 16.68 -23.20 2.99
CA LEU A 15 16.18 -22.15 3.88
C LEU A 15 15.19 -21.24 3.14
N PRO A 16 14.25 -20.61 3.86
CA PRO A 16 13.34 -19.65 3.24
C PRO A 16 14.13 -18.46 2.68
N VAL A 17 13.75 -18.02 1.48
CA VAL A 17 14.32 -16.82 0.86
C VAL A 17 13.71 -15.60 1.55
N LEU A 18 14.46 -15.01 2.48
CA LEU A 18 14.04 -13.81 3.20
C LEU A 18 14.12 -12.56 2.30
N PRO A 19 13.23 -11.57 2.48
CA PRO A 19 13.35 -10.30 1.77
C PRO A 19 14.72 -9.66 2.00
N PRO A 20 15.24 -8.90 1.02
CA PRO A 20 16.54 -8.24 1.16
C PRO A 20 16.53 -7.26 2.34
N GLU A 21 17.70 -6.98 2.88
CA GLU A 21 17.84 -5.90 3.86
C GLU A 21 17.57 -4.58 3.14
N ARG A 22 16.67 -3.80 3.74
CA ARG A 22 16.28 -2.49 3.22
C ARG A 22 16.72 -1.44 4.23
N ASP A 23 17.23 -0.31 3.75
CA ASP A 23 17.61 0.78 4.63
C ASP A 23 16.35 1.40 5.28
N ALA A 24 16.20 1.19 6.59
CA ALA A 24 15.10 1.72 7.38
C ALA A 24 14.99 3.25 7.29
N ARG A 25 16.10 3.96 7.07
CA ARG A 25 16.12 5.43 6.94
C ARG A 25 15.41 5.87 5.66
N VAL A 26 15.56 5.13 4.57
CA VAL A 26 14.89 5.42 3.29
C VAL A 26 13.37 5.23 3.45
N TRP A 27 12.95 4.14 4.10
CA TRP A 27 11.53 3.89 4.36
C TRP A 27 10.91 4.91 5.32
N ALA A 28 11.62 5.27 6.39
CA ALA A 28 11.16 6.30 7.32
C ALA A 28 11.01 7.68 6.65
N ARG A 29 11.86 8.01 5.66
CA ARG A 29 11.70 9.23 4.85
C ARG A 29 10.46 9.16 3.95
N LEU A 30 10.17 8.00 3.36
CA LEU A 30 8.97 7.80 2.54
C LEU A 30 7.68 8.01 3.36
N VAL A 31 7.65 7.51 4.59
CA VAL A 31 6.55 7.75 5.54
C VAL A 31 6.34 9.24 5.83
N ARG A 32 7.41 10.04 5.97
CA ARG A 32 7.31 11.49 6.23
C ARG A 32 6.64 12.26 5.08
N VAL A 33 6.80 11.82 3.83
CA VAL A 33 6.10 12.44 2.69
C VAL A 33 4.58 12.29 2.85
N MET A 34 4.14 11.15 3.39
CA MET A 34 2.72 10.89 3.64
C MET A 34 2.14 11.60 4.87
N PHE A 35 2.97 12.01 5.83
CA PHE A 35 2.51 12.83 6.97
C PHE A 35 2.08 14.26 6.58
N TYR A 36 2.41 14.73 5.37
CA TYR A 36 1.90 16.00 4.85
C TYR A 36 0.46 15.89 4.31
N THR A 37 -0.01 14.67 3.99
CA THR A 37 -1.35 14.40 3.48
C THR A 37 -2.48 14.67 4.50
N PRO A 38 -2.33 14.36 5.81
CA PRO A 38 -3.31 14.71 6.86
C PRO A 38 -3.65 16.20 6.97
N GLY A 39 -2.69 17.11 6.77
CA GLY A 39 -2.96 18.56 6.80
C GLY A 39 -3.84 19.02 5.62
N PHE A 40 -3.64 18.41 4.46
CA PHE A 40 -4.51 18.58 3.30
C PHE A 40 -5.88 17.93 3.55
N LEU A 41 -5.91 16.76 4.18
CA LEU A 41 -7.12 16.04 4.59
C LEU A 41 -8.01 16.85 5.54
N ALA A 42 -7.42 17.53 6.51
CA ALA A 42 -8.13 18.38 7.45
C ALA A 42 -8.77 19.59 6.75
N LEU A 43 -8.08 20.22 5.80
CA LEU A 43 -8.64 21.30 4.97
C LEU A 43 -9.82 20.83 4.13
N LEU A 44 -9.76 19.59 3.63
CA LEU A 44 -10.85 18.96 2.89
C LEU A 44 -12.05 18.68 3.79
N LEU A 45 -11.84 18.07 4.96
CA LEU A 45 -12.89 17.73 5.93
C LEU A 45 -13.59 18.98 6.49
N ILE A 46 -12.86 20.06 6.77
CA ILE A 46 -13.43 21.33 7.28
C ILE A 46 -14.30 22.02 6.22
N LYS A 47 -14.08 21.77 4.93
CA LYS A 47 -14.76 22.44 3.83
C LYS A 47 -15.93 21.64 3.23
N THR A 48 -16.10 20.37 3.56
CA THR A 48 -16.96 19.41 2.84
C THR A 48 -18.31 19.12 3.49
N GLY A 49 -19.16 20.14 3.64
CA GLY A 49 -20.57 19.92 4.02
C GLY A 49 -21.40 19.16 2.96
N GLU A 50 -21.05 17.90 2.67
CA GLU A 50 -21.57 16.91 1.66
C GLU A 50 -20.95 16.99 0.25
N PRO A 51 -20.76 15.86 -0.53
CA PRO A 51 -21.60 14.66 -0.68
C PRO A 51 -20.88 13.27 -0.52
N SER A 52 -21.66 12.19 -0.62
CA SER A 52 -21.28 10.78 -0.41
C SER A 52 -20.09 10.24 -1.24
N GLY A 53 -19.79 10.81 -2.42
CA GLY A 53 -18.62 10.44 -3.24
C GLY A 53 -17.27 10.87 -2.63
N PHE A 54 -17.26 12.01 -1.94
CA PHE A 54 -16.08 12.50 -1.22
C PHE A 54 -15.72 11.57 -0.06
N GLY A 55 -16.74 10.96 0.58
CA GLY A 55 -16.60 10.13 1.76
C GLY A 55 -15.64 8.95 1.57
N ILE A 56 -15.81 8.16 0.51
CA ILE A 56 -14.97 6.96 0.26
C ILE A 56 -13.51 7.37 0.01
N SER A 57 -13.29 8.41 -0.81
CA SER A 57 -11.95 8.92 -1.12
C SER A 57 -11.23 9.41 0.14
N VAL A 58 -11.94 10.13 1.01
CA VAL A 58 -11.40 10.56 2.30
C VAL A 58 -11.10 9.39 3.22
N GLU A 59 -12.01 8.43 3.36
CA GLU A 59 -11.82 7.25 4.19
C GLU A 59 -10.58 6.46 3.75
N LEU A 60 -10.38 6.30 2.44
CA LEU A 60 -9.19 5.64 1.88
C LEU A 60 -7.90 6.43 2.15
N LEU A 61 -7.93 7.76 2.10
CA LEU A 61 -6.80 8.61 2.45
C LEU A 61 -6.50 8.60 3.96
N MET A 62 -7.54 8.55 4.81
CA MET A 62 -7.41 8.40 6.26
C MET A 62 -6.75 7.06 6.58
N LEU A 63 -7.27 5.97 6.01
CA LEU A 63 -6.70 4.63 6.13
C LEU A 63 -5.22 4.64 5.71
N SER A 64 -4.92 5.24 4.57
CA SER A 64 -3.57 5.32 4.05
C SER A 64 -2.60 6.06 4.98
N SER A 65 -3.06 7.18 5.55
CA SER A 65 -2.28 7.99 6.50
C SER A 65 -2.01 7.22 7.79
N ILE A 66 -3.02 6.54 8.34
CA ILE A 66 -2.89 5.70 9.54
C ILE A 66 -1.96 4.51 9.25
N ALA A 67 -2.12 3.85 8.10
CA ALA A 67 -1.25 2.76 7.68
C ALA A 67 0.21 3.19 7.55
N ALA A 68 0.48 4.43 7.09
CA ALA A 68 1.84 4.96 7.06
C ALA A 68 2.45 5.15 8.44
N ILE A 69 1.67 5.64 9.41
CA ILE A 69 2.10 5.74 10.81
C ILE A 69 2.47 4.36 11.34
N VAL A 70 1.55 3.39 11.19
CA VAL A 70 1.74 2.01 11.67
C VAL A 70 2.95 1.35 10.98
N GLY A 71 3.07 1.47 9.66
CA GLY A 71 4.22 0.97 8.91
C GLY A 71 5.54 1.59 9.39
N GLY A 72 5.54 2.89 9.69
CA GLY A 72 6.67 3.58 10.30
C GLY A 72 7.03 3.07 11.68
N LEU A 73 6.04 2.73 12.52
CA LEU A 73 6.28 2.11 13.84
C LEU A 73 6.94 0.74 13.70
N PHE A 74 6.50 -0.09 12.77
CA PHE A 74 7.15 -1.38 12.48
C PHE A 74 8.60 -1.21 12.04
N ILE A 75 8.88 -0.26 11.14
CA ILE A 75 10.25 0.04 10.69
C ILE A 75 11.11 0.58 11.85
N GLY A 76 10.56 1.48 12.67
CA GLY A 76 11.25 2.06 13.82
C GLY A 76 11.53 1.05 14.94
N ALA A 77 10.70 0.02 15.06
CA ALA A 77 10.90 -1.08 16.00
C ALA A 77 11.93 -2.12 15.51
N GLN A 78 12.48 -1.96 14.29
CA GLN A 78 13.50 -2.88 13.78
C GLN A 78 14.74 -2.84 14.68
N SER A 79 15.12 -4.00 15.22
CA SER A 79 16.41 -4.21 15.88
C SER A 79 17.00 -5.54 15.42
N ALA A 80 18.29 -5.51 15.08
CA ALA A 80 19.07 -6.69 14.69
C ALA A 80 20.24 -6.97 15.66
N ASP A 81 20.23 -6.31 16.83
CA ASP A 81 21.29 -6.43 17.82
C ASP A 81 21.18 -7.75 18.61
N GLU A 82 22.25 -8.11 19.30
CA GLU A 82 22.27 -9.27 20.20
C GLU A 82 21.20 -9.13 21.29
N GLY A 83 20.41 -10.19 21.52
CA GLY A 83 19.27 -10.16 22.44
C GLY A 83 17.95 -9.64 21.85
N SER A 84 17.93 -9.16 20.60
CA SER A 84 16.68 -8.84 19.89
C SER A 84 15.83 -10.09 19.69
N ASP A 85 14.52 -9.98 19.97
CA ASP A 85 13.57 -11.04 19.68
C ASP A 85 13.33 -11.18 18.16
N HIS A 86 12.87 -12.35 17.72
CA HIS A 86 12.64 -12.59 16.29
C HIS A 86 11.61 -11.61 15.68
N SER A 87 10.69 -11.07 16.49
CA SER A 87 9.68 -10.11 16.03
C SER A 87 10.29 -8.76 15.66
N SER A 88 11.31 -8.30 16.41
CA SER A 88 12.01 -7.04 16.12
C SER A 88 12.90 -7.11 14.88
N ARG A 89 13.23 -8.30 14.38
CA ARG A 89 14.08 -8.50 13.20
C ARG A 89 13.34 -8.40 11.86
N ILE A 90 12.00 -8.43 11.90
CA ILE A 90 11.15 -8.36 10.71
C ILE A 90 10.41 -7.02 10.57
N GLY A 91 10.69 -6.06 11.45
CA GLY A 91 10.03 -4.76 11.51
C GLY A 91 10.08 -4.00 10.18
N THR A 92 11.25 -3.92 9.54
CA THR A 92 11.40 -3.23 8.25
C THR A 92 10.58 -3.90 7.14
N TRP A 93 10.54 -5.23 7.07
CA TRP A 93 9.77 -5.95 6.04
C TRP A 93 8.27 -5.87 6.29
N SER A 94 7.85 -6.03 7.55
CA SER A 94 6.45 -5.93 7.95
C SER A 94 5.91 -4.52 7.71
N GLY A 95 6.69 -3.50 8.09
CA GLY A 95 6.34 -2.10 7.83
C GLY A 95 6.31 -1.79 6.34
N ALA A 96 7.26 -2.30 5.55
CA ALA A 96 7.22 -2.14 4.09
C ALA A 96 5.98 -2.80 3.47
N LEU A 97 5.59 -4.00 3.89
CA LEU A 97 4.37 -4.67 3.41
C LEU A 97 3.11 -3.85 3.72
N ILE A 98 3.01 -3.30 4.94
CA ILE A 98 1.92 -2.39 5.34
C ILE A 98 1.90 -1.16 4.44
N LEU A 99 3.06 -0.53 4.21
CA LEU A 99 3.15 0.66 3.35
C LEU A 99 2.77 0.34 1.90
N GLU A 100 3.28 -0.75 1.35
CA GLU A 100 3.00 -1.16 -0.02
C GLU A 100 1.50 -1.41 -0.24
N LEU A 101 0.81 -2.12 0.67
CA LEU A 101 -0.57 -2.56 0.44
C LEU A 101 -1.63 -1.68 1.12
N LEU A 102 -1.45 -1.26 2.37
CA LEU A 102 -2.47 -0.48 3.10
C LEU A 102 -2.25 1.03 3.03
N SER A 103 -1.13 1.46 2.46
CA SER A 103 -0.83 2.88 2.30
C SER A 103 -0.89 3.31 0.84
N VAL A 104 0.03 2.80 0.01
CA VAL A 104 0.14 3.20 -1.40
C VAL A 104 -1.13 2.88 -2.18
N VAL A 105 -1.69 1.68 -2.03
CA VAL A 105 -2.86 1.27 -2.83
C VAL A 105 -4.11 2.11 -2.52
N PRO A 106 -4.54 2.34 -1.25
CA PRO A 106 -5.63 3.26 -0.96
C PRO A 106 -5.38 4.70 -1.45
N ILE A 107 -4.14 5.18 -1.38
CA ILE A 107 -3.78 6.50 -1.96
C ILE A 107 -4.03 6.53 -3.46
N LEU A 108 -3.55 5.53 -4.19
CA LEU A 108 -3.69 5.45 -5.63
C LEU A 108 -5.17 5.33 -6.05
N CYS A 109 -6.00 4.72 -5.19
CA CYS A 109 -7.45 4.65 -5.39
C CYS A 109 -8.15 6.00 -5.14
N ALA A 110 -7.71 6.75 -4.12
CA ALA A 110 -8.38 7.97 -3.70
C ALA A 110 -7.95 9.24 -4.47
N ILE A 111 -6.71 9.28 -4.94
CA ILE A 111 -6.17 10.44 -5.68
C ILE A 111 -7.02 10.78 -6.92
N PRO A 112 -7.37 9.82 -7.82
CA PRO A 112 -8.19 10.08 -9.00
C PRO A 112 -9.50 10.83 -8.72
N SER A 113 -10.31 10.26 -7.81
CA SER A 113 -11.62 10.78 -7.43
C SER A 113 -11.46 12.12 -6.71
N LEU A 114 -10.48 12.24 -5.81
CA LEU A 114 -10.19 13.49 -5.11
C LEU A 114 -9.88 14.62 -6.09
N PHE A 115 -8.99 14.41 -7.08
CA PHE A 115 -8.67 15.44 -8.06
C PHE A 115 -9.86 15.80 -8.94
N HIS A 116 -10.66 14.80 -9.34
CA HIS A 116 -11.87 15.04 -10.12
C HIS A 116 -12.89 15.89 -9.35
N GLU A 117 -13.12 15.57 -8.08
CA GLU A 117 -14.05 16.30 -7.23
C GLU A 117 -13.53 17.70 -6.89
N LEU A 118 -12.21 17.86 -6.63
CA LEU A 118 -11.59 19.16 -6.39
C LEU A 118 -11.69 20.08 -7.62
N ALA A 119 -11.40 19.56 -8.81
CA ALA A 119 -11.46 20.32 -10.05
C ALA A 119 -12.89 20.81 -10.36
N ASN A 120 -13.91 20.04 -9.96
CA ASN A 120 -15.31 20.35 -10.19
C ASN A 120 -16.02 20.96 -8.94
N SER A 121 -15.26 21.25 -7.87
CA SER A 121 -15.81 21.74 -6.61
C SER A 121 -16.25 23.20 -6.71
N ARG A 122 -17.56 23.44 -6.59
CA ARG A 122 -18.16 24.78 -6.50
C ARG A 122 -17.78 25.54 -5.23
N LEU A 123 -17.24 24.84 -4.23
CA LEU A 123 -16.72 25.42 -2.99
C LEU A 123 -15.31 26.00 -3.12
N LEU A 124 -14.53 25.53 -4.09
CA LEU A 124 -13.15 25.99 -4.33
C LEU A 124 -13.07 26.97 -5.51
N HIS A 125 -13.96 26.80 -6.49
CA HIS A 125 -14.03 27.66 -7.66
C HIS A 125 -15.44 28.22 -7.81
N ALA A 126 -15.58 29.55 -7.64
CA ALA A 126 -16.76 30.23 -8.14
C ALA A 126 -16.74 30.11 -9.68
N MET A 127 -17.73 29.45 -10.26
CA MET A 127 -17.80 29.28 -11.71
C MET A 127 -17.86 30.65 -12.38
N ALA A 128 -16.90 30.92 -13.28
CA ALA A 128 -16.97 32.10 -14.13
C ALA A 128 -18.25 32.04 -14.99
N PRO A 129 -18.97 33.16 -15.20
CA PRO A 129 -20.16 33.19 -16.04
C PRO A 129 -19.83 32.64 -17.44
N GLY A 130 -20.57 31.62 -17.89
CA GLY A 130 -20.37 30.98 -19.20
C GLY A 130 -19.38 29.82 -19.23
N ALA A 131 -18.82 29.39 -18.09
CA ALA A 131 -18.00 28.18 -18.03
C ALA A 131 -18.82 26.92 -18.34
N VAL A 132 -18.34 26.09 -19.27
CA VAL A 132 -18.94 24.82 -19.66
C VAL A 132 -18.00 23.69 -19.26
N ASN A 133 -18.52 22.65 -18.60
CA ASN A 133 -17.75 21.45 -18.30
C ASN A 133 -17.42 20.72 -19.61
N VAL A 134 -16.14 20.71 -19.97
CA VAL A 134 -15.65 19.95 -21.13
C VAL A 134 -15.28 18.55 -20.66
N SER A 135 -15.85 17.52 -21.28
CA SER A 135 -15.38 16.14 -21.04
C SER A 135 -13.97 16.00 -21.57
N LEU A 136 -13.06 15.55 -20.71
CA LEU A 136 -11.64 15.34 -21.01
C LEU A 136 -11.40 13.98 -21.69
N GLY A 137 -12.47 13.19 -21.90
CA GLY A 137 -12.42 11.93 -22.66
C GLY A 137 -11.46 10.91 -22.05
N ALA A 138 -10.56 10.37 -22.87
CA ALA A 138 -9.59 9.35 -22.43
C ALA A 138 -8.57 9.87 -21.39
N SER A 139 -8.32 11.18 -21.36
CA SER A 139 -7.43 11.80 -20.36
C SER A 139 -7.96 11.67 -18.93
N GLU A 140 -9.26 11.38 -18.76
CA GLU A 140 -9.86 11.09 -17.46
C GLU A 140 -9.39 9.74 -16.86
N LEU A 141 -8.68 8.89 -17.63
CA LEU A 141 -8.07 7.64 -17.15
C LEU A 141 -6.62 7.81 -16.69
N ILE A 142 -5.99 8.96 -16.92
CA ILE A 142 -4.60 9.23 -16.49
C ILE A 142 -4.40 8.91 -15.00
N PRO A 143 -5.33 9.23 -14.09
CA PRO A 143 -5.18 8.87 -12.68
C PRO A 143 -5.23 7.35 -12.43
N ALA A 144 -6.03 6.59 -13.20
CA ALA A 144 -6.05 5.13 -13.11
C ALA A 144 -4.75 4.50 -13.64
N VAL A 145 -4.07 5.14 -14.60
CA VAL A 145 -2.74 4.72 -15.10
C VAL A 145 -1.64 4.89 -14.03
N ALA A 146 -1.86 5.74 -13.02
CA ALA A 146 -0.92 5.92 -11.91
C ALA A 146 -0.68 4.65 -11.08
N ILE A 147 -1.53 3.61 -11.24
CA ILE A 147 -1.30 2.31 -10.62
C ILE A 147 -0.20 1.48 -11.32
N LEU A 148 0.09 1.75 -12.60
CA LEU A 148 1.02 0.94 -13.38
C LEU A 148 2.44 0.90 -12.80
N PRO A 149 3.05 2.03 -12.35
CA PRO A 149 4.35 1.97 -11.69
C PRO A 149 4.35 1.07 -10.45
N PHE A 150 3.29 1.09 -9.65
CA PHE A 150 3.14 0.21 -8.49
C PHE A 150 3.02 -1.27 -8.90
N MET A 151 2.27 -1.54 -9.97
CA MET A 151 2.14 -2.89 -10.52
C MET A 151 3.46 -3.43 -11.06
N LEU A 152 4.22 -2.61 -11.78
CA LEU A 152 5.55 -2.99 -12.25
C LEU A 152 6.47 -3.28 -11.07
N TYR A 153 6.44 -2.44 -10.03
CA TYR A 153 7.19 -2.65 -8.80
C TYR A 153 6.85 -4.00 -8.13
N GLN A 154 5.57 -4.32 -7.93
CA GLN A 154 5.17 -5.59 -7.31
C GLN A 154 5.44 -6.81 -8.18
N LEU A 155 5.09 -6.77 -9.46
CA LEU A 155 5.17 -7.91 -10.36
C LEU A 155 6.60 -8.22 -10.80
N ALA A 156 7.49 -7.22 -10.85
CA ALA A 156 8.92 -7.43 -11.08
C ALA A 156 9.65 -8.04 -9.87
N GLY A 157 8.94 -8.28 -8.77
CA GLY A 157 9.47 -8.96 -7.58
C GLY A 157 10.17 -8.05 -6.58
N PHE A 158 10.08 -6.73 -6.74
CA PHE A 158 10.66 -5.79 -5.77
C PHE A 158 9.82 -5.65 -4.50
N GLY A 159 8.51 -5.87 -4.59
CA GLY A 159 7.60 -5.77 -3.46
C GLY A 159 7.75 -6.90 -2.46
N THR A 160 7.42 -6.61 -1.20
CA THR A 160 7.56 -7.54 -0.08
C THR A 160 6.66 -8.77 -0.24
N LEU A 161 5.50 -8.59 -0.87
CA LEU A 161 4.54 -9.67 -1.12
C LEU A 161 5.13 -10.82 -1.94
N HIS A 162 6.09 -10.53 -2.83
CA HIS A 162 6.79 -11.53 -3.64
C HIS A 162 7.50 -12.62 -2.82
N PHE A 163 7.96 -12.27 -1.62
CA PHE A 163 8.68 -13.18 -0.73
C PHE A 163 7.73 -13.96 0.20
N VAL A 164 6.50 -13.47 0.36
CA VAL A 164 5.51 -14.02 1.29
C VAL A 164 4.71 -15.14 0.64
N VAL A 165 4.29 -14.95 -0.60
CA VAL A 165 3.43 -15.88 -1.34
C VAL A 165 4.12 -16.41 -2.58
N SER A 166 3.59 -17.49 -3.15
CA SER A 166 4.09 -17.99 -4.42
C SER A 166 3.86 -16.97 -5.55
N ARG A 167 4.71 -17.02 -6.58
CA ARG A 167 4.60 -16.14 -7.76
C ARG A 167 3.19 -16.09 -8.37
N PRO A 168 2.47 -17.20 -8.63
CA PRO A 168 1.12 -17.13 -9.20
C PRO A 168 0.12 -16.46 -8.26
N VAL A 169 0.26 -16.65 -6.95
CA VAL A 169 -0.60 -15.99 -5.94
C VAL A 169 -0.30 -14.49 -5.89
N ASN A 170 0.97 -14.08 -5.95
CA ASN A 170 1.34 -12.68 -6.04
C ASN A 170 0.70 -12.01 -7.27
N TRP A 171 0.74 -12.69 -8.43
CA TRP A 171 0.09 -12.23 -9.65
C TRP A 171 -1.43 -12.09 -9.47
N ALA A 172 -2.09 -13.12 -8.93
CA ALA A 172 -3.53 -13.09 -8.69
C ALA A 172 -3.95 -11.94 -7.77
N ILE A 173 -3.22 -11.70 -6.68
CA ILE A 173 -3.49 -10.59 -5.75
C ILE A 173 -3.36 -9.24 -6.45
N ASN A 174 -2.24 -9.01 -7.16
CA ASN A 174 -2.00 -7.74 -7.83
C ASN A 174 -2.99 -7.47 -8.96
N LEU A 175 -3.35 -8.49 -9.76
CA LEU A 175 -4.39 -8.36 -10.78
C LEU A 175 -5.77 -8.10 -10.15
N GLY A 176 -6.07 -8.74 -9.02
CA GLY A 176 -7.28 -8.48 -8.24
C GLY A 176 -7.36 -7.05 -7.73
N ILE A 177 -6.25 -6.51 -7.20
CA ILE A 177 -6.15 -5.11 -6.77
C ILE A 177 -6.47 -4.15 -7.92
N VAL A 178 -5.85 -4.35 -9.09
CA VAL A 178 -6.10 -3.53 -10.27
C VAL A 178 -7.56 -3.63 -10.71
N ALA A 179 -8.10 -4.85 -10.79
CA ALA A 179 -9.48 -5.07 -11.19
C ALA A 179 -10.46 -4.34 -10.26
N LEU A 180 -10.25 -4.40 -8.95
CA LEU A 180 -11.10 -3.71 -7.96
C LEU A 180 -10.97 -2.18 -8.07
N ILE A 181 -9.77 -1.65 -8.28
CA ILE A 181 -9.57 -0.19 -8.44
C ILE A 181 -10.22 0.31 -9.72
N VAL A 182 -10.02 -0.40 -10.83
CA VAL A 182 -10.66 -0.05 -12.11
C VAL A 182 -12.18 -0.16 -11.98
N ALA A 183 -12.71 -1.22 -11.37
CA ALA A 183 -14.14 -1.39 -11.15
C ALA A 183 -14.74 -0.28 -10.26
N ALA A 184 -14.06 0.08 -9.16
CA ALA A 184 -14.47 1.20 -8.31
C ALA A 184 -14.45 2.53 -9.07
N THR A 185 -13.41 2.78 -9.87
CA THR A 185 -13.28 3.98 -10.70
C THR A 185 -14.40 4.07 -11.74
N VAL A 186 -14.71 2.95 -12.41
CA VAL A 186 -15.80 2.89 -13.39
C VAL A 186 -17.16 3.10 -12.72
N ALA A 187 -17.39 2.48 -11.56
CA ALA A 187 -18.62 2.65 -10.79
C ALA A 187 -18.83 4.10 -10.33
N ASN A 188 -17.78 4.74 -9.82
CA ASN A 188 -17.78 6.16 -9.45
C ASN A 188 -18.21 7.04 -10.64
N ARG A 189 -17.64 6.81 -11.82
CA ARG A 189 -17.97 7.56 -13.05
C ARG A 189 -19.38 7.33 -13.56
N GLN A 190 -19.97 6.18 -13.27
CA GLN A 190 -21.37 5.88 -13.58
C GLN A 190 -22.33 6.37 -12.49
N ALA A 191 -21.83 7.08 -11.47
CA ALA A 191 -22.57 7.48 -10.26
C ALA A 191 -23.21 6.29 -9.51
N ALA A 192 -22.65 5.08 -9.69
CA ALA A 192 -23.08 3.86 -9.01
C ALA A 192 -22.33 3.71 -7.66
N PHE A 193 -22.59 4.64 -6.74
CA PHE A 193 -21.83 4.78 -5.49
C PHE A 193 -21.88 3.54 -4.57
N ASP A 194 -22.98 2.77 -4.59
CA ASP A 194 -23.07 1.53 -3.82
C ASP A 194 -22.10 0.45 -4.33
N LEU A 195 -21.90 0.37 -5.66
CA LEU A 195 -20.93 -0.54 -6.27
C LEU A 195 -19.50 -0.07 -6.00
N GLU A 196 -19.24 1.23 -6.12
CA GLU A 196 -17.94 1.81 -5.76
C GLU A 196 -17.57 1.46 -4.32
N LYS A 197 -18.49 1.71 -3.38
CA LYS A 197 -18.31 1.38 -1.96
C LYS A 197 -18.02 -0.10 -1.77
N THR A 198 -18.75 -0.96 -2.47
CA THR A 198 -18.56 -2.41 -2.37
C THR A 198 -17.18 -2.84 -2.86
N PHE A 199 -16.74 -2.36 -4.02
CA PHE A 199 -15.41 -2.68 -4.56
C PHE A 199 -14.27 -2.11 -3.71
N ALA A 200 -14.40 -0.86 -3.24
CA ALA A 200 -13.43 -0.25 -2.34
C ALA A 200 -13.33 -0.99 -0.99
N SER A 201 -14.47 -1.38 -0.42
CA SER A 201 -14.51 -2.15 0.83
C SER A 201 -13.87 -3.53 0.66
N LEU A 202 -14.19 -4.22 -0.45
CA LEU A 202 -13.61 -5.52 -0.77
C LEU A 202 -12.09 -5.41 -0.96
N LEU A 203 -11.62 -4.35 -1.62
CA LEU A 203 -10.20 -4.06 -1.79
C LEU A 203 -9.51 -3.90 -0.43
N VAL A 204 -10.05 -3.05 0.45
CA VAL A 204 -9.50 -2.81 1.80
C VAL A 204 -9.43 -4.10 2.61
N ILE A 205 -10.51 -4.90 2.62
CA ILE A 205 -10.56 -6.17 3.34
C ILE A 205 -9.53 -7.15 2.78
N ALA A 206 -9.44 -7.31 1.46
CA ALA A 206 -8.49 -8.20 0.82
C ALA A 206 -7.03 -7.80 1.14
N MET A 207 -6.72 -6.51 1.12
CA MET A 207 -5.39 -6.00 1.47
C MET A 207 -5.08 -6.21 2.96
N LEU A 208 -6.05 -5.97 3.85
CA LEU A 208 -5.89 -6.21 5.29
C LEU A 208 -5.56 -7.67 5.57
N VAL A 209 -6.31 -8.61 4.98
CA VAL A 209 -6.07 -10.05 5.12
C VAL A 209 -4.69 -10.43 4.55
N THR A 210 -4.31 -9.87 3.41
CA THR A 210 -3.02 -10.13 2.77
C THR A 210 -1.84 -9.63 3.62
N VAL A 211 -1.95 -8.42 4.16
CA VAL A 211 -0.95 -7.84 5.06
C VAL A 211 -0.84 -8.67 6.34
N PHE A 212 -1.97 -9.00 6.97
CA PHE A 212 -1.98 -9.80 8.19
C PHE A 212 -1.32 -11.17 7.97
N HIS A 213 -1.71 -11.86 6.90
CA HIS A 213 -1.07 -13.11 6.51
C HIS A 213 0.44 -12.93 6.27
N GLY A 214 0.83 -11.87 5.57
CA GLY A 214 2.23 -11.65 5.23
C GLY A 214 3.12 -11.31 6.42
N VAL A 215 2.63 -10.53 7.39
CA VAL A 215 3.36 -10.26 8.64
C VAL A 215 3.59 -11.56 9.42
N LEU A 216 2.58 -12.41 9.55
CA LEU A 216 2.71 -13.71 10.22
C LEU A 216 3.69 -14.63 9.47
N ARG A 217 3.63 -14.63 8.14
CA ARG A 217 4.50 -15.46 7.31
C ARG A 217 5.96 -15.00 7.39
N LEU A 218 6.22 -13.70 7.36
CA LEU A 218 7.57 -13.14 7.55
C LEU A 218 8.16 -13.56 8.89
N ARG A 219 7.35 -13.55 9.97
CA ARG A 219 7.77 -14.04 11.28
C ARG A 219 8.14 -15.52 11.26
N GLN A 220 7.32 -16.36 10.63
CA GLN A 220 7.60 -17.79 10.48
C GLN A 220 8.89 -18.03 9.69
N MET A 221 9.07 -17.31 8.58
CA MET A 221 10.27 -17.43 7.74
C MET A 221 11.53 -17.02 8.50
N GLN A 222 11.49 -15.91 9.24
CA GLN A 222 12.63 -15.48 10.07
C GLN A 222 12.96 -16.50 11.15
N THR A 223 11.95 -17.04 11.84
CA THR A 223 12.15 -18.03 12.91
C THR A 223 12.77 -19.32 12.36
N LEU A 224 12.27 -19.80 11.22
CA LEU A 224 12.83 -20.97 10.55
C LEU A 224 14.26 -20.71 10.08
N TYR A 225 14.53 -19.54 9.51
CA TYR A 225 15.86 -19.17 9.08
C TYR A 225 16.84 -19.16 10.26
N ASP A 226 16.49 -18.48 11.36
CA ASP A 226 17.35 -18.37 12.53
C ASP A 226 17.62 -19.72 13.21
N SER A 227 16.64 -20.64 13.16
CA SER A 227 16.75 -21.97 13.79
C SER A 227 17.71 -22.91 13.04
N TYR A 228 17.79 -22.78 11.72
CA TYR A 228 18.55 -23.69 10.86
C TYR A 228 19.73 -23.03 10.14
N CYS A 229 19.95 -21.73 10.34
CA CYS A 229 21.09 -21.04 9.74
C CYS A 229 22.41 -21.63 10.29
N PRO A 230 23.31 -22.11 9.42
CA PRO A 230 24.61 -22.59 9.86
C PRO A 230 25.43 -21.46 10.49
N ALA A 231 26.24 -21.80 11.50
CA ALA A 231 27.20 -20.87 12.08
C ALA A 231 28.16 -20.40 10.98
N LYS A 232 28.42 -19.09 10.92
CA LYS A 232 29.42 -18.55 10.00
C LYS A 232 30.80 -19.11 10.40
N PRO A 233 31.59 -19.64 9.45
CA PRO A 233 32.95 -20.09 9.72
C PRO A 233 33.87 -18.94 10.11
#